data_AF-A0A7K2MVD1-F1
#
_entry.id   AF-A0A7K2MVD1-F1
#
_cell.length_a   1.000
_cell.length_b   1.000
_cell.length_c   1.000
_cell.angle_alpha   90.00
_cell.angle_beta   90.00
_cell.angle_gamma   90.00
#
_symmetry.space_group_name_H-M   'P 1'
#
loop_
_entity.id
_entity.type
_entity.pdbx_description
1 polymer ?
#
loop_
_entity_poly.entity_id
_entity_poly.type
_entity_poly.pdbx_seq_one_letter_code
_entity_poly.pdbx_strand_id
1 'polypeptide(L)'
;TANASAGTVAAGDRVSLGGPVGATTLHVLDEAMTPVPPGVVGELYVGGAGVARGYAGRGGLTAERFVPDPFSGTTGARLYRTGDLVRIGANGLPEFCGRADGQLKVRGHRVEPGEIEAVLLRHPAVSAAVADVRDDRLVAWLVPGPQGPPTVAQLREHCAVLPAYMIPAVFVALERIPLTAQGKTDRRMLPDPADGHLEQGGEFTAPRTPVERVVAEIWRTVLGADRVGAHDNFFALGGDSIRAMHTVARVRDLMATELPLRELLGAPTVADQANLLLAHDHDGSVREFAEAFAALDEDAEARTTSGSTDDATEDQT
;
A
#
# COMPACT_ATOMS: atom_id res chain seq x y z
N THR A 1 -40.31 -4.79 -1.89
CA THR A 1 -39.48 -4.59 -3.09
C THR A 1 -38.93 -3.18 -3.06
N ALA A 2 -37.68 -3.02 -2.63
CA ALA A 2 -36.93 -1.78 -2.77
C ALA A 2 -35.54 -2.19 -3.26
N ASN A 3 -35.19 -1.75 -4.46
CA ASN A 3 -33.93 -2.02 -5.12
C ASN A 3 -32.79 -1.30 -4.39
N ALA A 4 -31.65 -1.98 -4.26
CA ALA A 4 -30.39 -1.37 -3.88
C ALA A 4 -30.01 -0.31 -4.92
N SER A 5 -29.94 0.95 -4.51
CA SER A 5 -29.31 2.01 -5.31
C SER A 5 -27.82 2.02 -5.00
N ALA A 6 -26.99 1.62 -5.97
CA ALA A 6 -25.57 1.93 -5.94
C ALA A 6 -25.39 3.46 -6.09
N GLY A 7 -24.89 4.12 -5.05
CA GLY A 7 -24.53 5.53 -5.09
C GLY A 7 -23.08 5.70 -5.52
N THR A 8 -22.83 6.68 -6.39
CA THR A 8 -21.48 7.12 -6.77
C THR A 8 -20.81 7.79 -5.56
N VAL A 9 -19.62 7.33 -5.17
CA VAL A 9 -18.83 7.90 -4.07
C VAL A 9 -17.77 8.81 -4.67
N ALA A 10 -17.74 10.10 -4.31
CA ALA A 10 -16.67 11.01 -4.70
C ALA A 10 -15.48 10.91 -3.74
N ALA A 11 -14.27 11.27 -4.19
CA ALA A 11 -13.08 11.29 -3.33
C ALA A 11 -13.28 12.28 -2.17
N GLY A 12 -13.32 11.76 -0.93
CA GLY A 12 -13.60 12.53 0.29
C GLY A 12 -14.95 12.20 0.95
N ASP A 13 -15.84 11.48 0.26
CA ASP A 13 -17.11 11.04 0.84
C ASP A 13 -16.91 9.83 1.77
N ARG A 14 -17.50 9.91 2.97
CA ARG A 14 -17.48 8.83 3.96
C ARG A 14 -18.23 7.62 3.42
N VAL A 15 -17.57 6.47 3.37
CA VAL A 15 -18.17 5.23 2.88
C VAL A 15 -19.27 4.77 3.84
N SER A 16 -20.52 4.90 3.38
CA SER A 16 -21.66 4.30 4.07
C SER A 16 -21.72 2.81 3.76
N LEU A 17 -21.95 1.98 4.79
CA LEU A 17 -22.07 0.53 4.63
C LEU A 17 -23.47 0.09 4.13
N GLY A 18 -24.39 1.03 3.94
CA GLY A 18 -25.78 0.73 3.61
C GLY A 18 -26.58 0.19 4.80
N GLY A 19 -27.82 -0.20 4.54
CA GLY A 19 -28.70 -0.80 5.56
C GLY A 19 -28.59 -2.33 5.62
N PRO A 20 -29.16 -2.96 6.68
CA PRO A 20 -29.22 -4.42 6.77
C PRO A 20 -29.96 -5.02 5.58
N VAL A 21 -29.49 -6.19 5.10
CA VAL A 21 -30.11 -6.94 4.01
C VAL A 21 -30.81 -8.17 4.57
N GLY A 22 -32.05 -8.43 4.14
CA GLY A 22 -32.80 -9.61 4.58
C GLY A 22 -33.11 -9.61 6.08
N ALA A 23 -32.96 -10.76 6.74
CA ALA A 23 -33.19 -10.93 8.18
C ALA A 23 -31.92 -10.73 9.02
N THR A 24 -31.11 -9.74 8.65
CA THR A 24 -29.88 -9.35 9.35
C THR A 24 -30.14 -8.13 10.23
N THR A 25 -29.53 -8.08 11.41
CA THR A 25 -29.56 -6.91 12.30
C THR A 25 -28.15 -6.32 12.43
N LEU A 26 -28.06 -5.00 12.58
CA LEU A 26 -26.81 -4.29 12.80
C LEU A 26 -26.89 -3.55 14.14
N HIS A 27 -25.86 -3.70 14.95
CA HIS A 27 -25.74 -3.03 16.24
C HIS A 27 -24.39 -2.32 16.32
N VAL A 28 -24.40 -1.06 16.77
CA VAL A 28 -23.16 -0.31 17.04
C VAL A 28 -23.03 -0.18 18.54
N LEU A 29 -22.05 -0.87 19.11
CA LEU A 29 -21.94 -1.09 20.55
C LEU A 29 -20.62 -0.54 21.11
N ASP A 30 -20.63 -0.18 22.39
CA ASP A 30 -19.42 0.08 23.16
C ASP A 30 -18.82 -1.21 23.75
N GLU A 31 -17.72 -1.07 24.49
CA GLU A 31 -17.02 -2.20 25.14
C GLU A 31 -17.88 -2.93 26.18
N ALA A 32 -18.92 -2.28 26.71
CA ALA A 32 -19.87 -2.85 27.66
C ALA A 32 -21.08 -3.51 26.96
N MET A 33 -21.05 -3.70 25.63
CA MET A 33 -22.14 -4.22 24.81
C MET A 33 -23.41 -3.34 24.85
N THR A 34 -23.26 -2.04 25.09
CA THR A 34 -24.36 -1.08 25.11
C THR A 34 -24.44 -0.31 23.78
N PRO A 35 -25.64 -0.12 23.19
CA PRO A 35 -25.79 0.69 21.99
C PRO A 35 -25.28 2.12 22.19
N VAL A 36 -24.42 2.58 21.28
CA VAL A 36 -23.91 3.96 21.32
C VAL A 36 -24.90 4.94 20.69
N PRO A 37 -24.94 6.21 21.13
CA PRO A 37 -25.77 7.24 20.50
C PRO A 37 -25.39 7.52 19.03
N PRO A 38 -26.31 8.05 18.20
CA PRO A 38 -25.98 8.51 16.86
C PRO A 38 -24.80 9.49 16.84
N GLY A 39 -23.92 9.36 15.85
CA GLY A 39 -22.68 10.15 15.73
C GLY A 39 -21.51 9.69 16.62
N VAL A 40 -21.74 8.84 17.63
CA VAL A 40 -20.68 8.28 18.47
C VAL A 40 -20.09 7.04 17.80
N VAL A 41 -18.76 6.91 17.84
CA VAL A 41 -18.05 5.75 17.29
C VAL A 41 -18.20 4.57 18.26
N GLY A 42 -18.64 3.43 17.74
CA GLY A 42 -18.64 2.15 18.42
C GLY A 42 -18.22 1.04 17.45
N GLU A 43 -18.18 -0.20 17.94
CA GLU A 43 -17.89 -1.36 17.11
C GLU A 43 -19.18 -1.93 16.49
N LEU A 44 -19.09 -2.34 15.22
CA LEU A 44 -20.20 -2.93 14.48
C LEU A 44 -20.34 -4.43 14.81
N TYR A 45 -21.55 -4.84 15.15
CA TYR A 45 -21.96 -6.21 15.38
C TYR A 45 -23.09 -6.58 14.42
N VAL A 46 -23.07 -7.81 13.92
CA VAL A 46 -24.05 -8.33 12.97
C VAL A 46 -24.82 -9.49 13.60
N GLY A 47 -26.14 -9.38 13.66
CA GLY A 47 -27.06 -10.41 14.15
C GLY A 47 -27.98 -10.97 13.08
N GLY A 48 -28.87 -11.89 13.48
CA GLY A 48 -29.92 -12.45 12.63
C GLY A 48 -29.50 -13.69 11.83
N ALA A 49 -30.31 -14.04 10.83
CA ALA A 49 -30.24 -15.34 10.14
C ALA A 49 -28.96 -15.55 9.31
N GLY A 50 -28.24 -14.47 8.98
CA GLY A 50 -26.99 -14.50 8.22
C GLY A 50 -25.74 -14.81 9.05
N VAL A 51 -25.85 -14.93 10.38
CA VAL A 51 -24.69 -15.19 11.25
C VAL A 51 -24.19 -16.63 11.06
N ALA A 52 -22.92 -16.77 10.68
CA ALA A 52 -22.31 -18.08 10.44
C ALA A 52 -22.28 -18.97 11.70
N ARG A 53 -22.13 -20.28 11.51
CA ARG A 53 -21.98 -21.23 12.64
C ARG A 53 -20.71 -20.98 13.45
N GLY A 54 -19.65 -20.53 12.81
CA GLY A 54 -18.35 -20.27 13.42
C GLY A 54 -17.21 -20.62 12.47
N TYR A 55 -15.99 -20.63 13.00
CA TYR A 55 -14.78 -21.04 12.28
C TYR A 55 -14.56 -22.54 12.41
N ALA A 56 -14.42 -23.25 11.29
CA ALA A 56 -14.20 -24.69 11.26
C ALA A 56 -12.95 -25.08 12.07
N GLY A 57 -13.12 -25.97 13.06
CA GLY A 57 -12.02 -26.47 13.90
C GLY A 57 -11.41 -25.43 14.87
N ARG A 58 -11.95 -24.20 14.95
CA ARG A 58 -11.39 -23.12 15.78
C ARG A 58 -12.42 -22.64 16.81
N GLY A 59 -12.64 -23.46 17.84
CA GLY A 59 -13.62 -23.21 18.91
C GLY A 59 -13.34 -21.92 19.70
N GLY A 60 -12.09 -21.68 20.09
CA GLY A 60 -11.70 -20.46 20.83
C GLY A 60 -11.99 -19.17 20.06
N LEU A 61 -11.53 -19.09 18.81
CA LEU A 61 -11.79 -17.93 17.94
C LEU A 61 -13.29 -17.76 17.64
N THR A 62 -14.03 -18.87 17.54
CA THR A 62 -15.49 -18.82 17.37
C THR A 62 -16.15 -18.21 18.59
N ALA A 63 -15.79 -18.63 19.80
CA ALA A 63 -16.35 -18.07 21.03
C ALA A 63 -16.01 -16.58 21.22
N GLU A 64 -14.82 -16.17 20.78
CA GLU A 64 -14.38 -14.77 20.82
C GLU A 64 -15.17 -13.87 19.86
N ARG A 65 -15.42 -14.34 18.63
CA ARG A 65 -16.05 -13.52 17.57
C ARG A 65 -17.56 -13.70 17.46
N PHE A 66 -18.14 -14.78 17.97
CA PHE A 66 -19.57 -15.07 17.92
C PHE A 66 -20.15 -15.06 19.35
N VAL A 67 -20.49 -13.86 19.82
CA VAL A 67 -20.93 -13.60 21.19
C VAL A 67 -22.45 -13.72 21.32
N PRO A 68 -23.01 -13.91 22.53
CA PRO A 68 -24.45 -13.90 22.73
C PRO A 68 -25.10 -12.60 22.26
N ASP A 69 -26.28 -12.70 21.65
CA ASP A 69 -27.08 -11.54 21.23
C ASP A 69 -28.09 -11.14 22.33
N PRO A 70 -27.85 -10.04 23.08
CA PRO A 70 -28.76 -9.60 24.13
C PRO A 70 -30.00 -8.87 23.58
N PHE A 71 -30.03 -8.55 22.28
CA PHE A 71 -31.10 -7.78 21.65
C PHE A 71 -32.14 -8.66 20.97
N SER A 72 -31.81 -9.93 20.75
CA SER A 72 -32.72 -10.90 20.15
C SER A 72 -33.60 -11.59 21.19
N GLY A 73 -34.89 -11.73 20.88
CA GLY A 73 -35.83 -12.56 21.66
C GLY A 73 -35.69 -14.06 21.40
N THR A 74 -34.77 -14.48 20.53
CA THR A 74 -34.55 -15.90 20.20
C THR A 74 -33.48 -16.51 21.10
N THR A 75 -33.83 -17.58 21.80
CA THR A 75 -32.91 -18.35 22.63
C THR A 75 -31.70 -18.83 21.82
N GLY A 76 -30.49 -18.51 22.27
CA GLY A 76 -29.25 -18.93 21.61
C GLY A 76 -28.85 -18.09 20.40
N ALA A 77 -29.51 -16.94 20.17
CA ALA A 77 -29.06 -15.98 19.17
C ALA A 77 -27.64 -15.46 19.47
N ARG A 78 -26.90 -15.14 18.41
CA ARG A 78 -25.51 -14.70 18.48
C ARG A 78 -25.29 -13.49 17.59
N LEU A 79 -24.40 -12.62 18.03
CA LEU A 79 -23.82 -11.54 17.24
C LEU A 79 -22.44 -11.94 16.74
N TYR A 80 -22.15 -11.62 15.49
CA TYR A 80 -20.80 -11.62 14.96
C TYR A 80 -20.14 -10.26 15.20
N ARG A 81 -19.03 -10.28 15.94
CA ARG A 81 -18.16 -9.12 16.22
C ARG A 81 -17.26 -8.84 15.02
N THR A 82 -17.57 -7.80 14.26
CA THR A 82 -16.93 -7.55 12.95
C THR A 82 -15.49 -7.04 13.08
N GLY A 83 -15.17 -6.33 14.18
CA GLY A 83 -13.95 -5.55 14.31
C GLY A 83 -14.00 -4.20 13.57
N ASP A 84 -15.09 -3.83 12.90
CA ASP A 84 -15.23 -2.53 12.24
C ASP A 84 -15.70 -1.46 13.23
N LEU A 85 -15.01 -0.33 13.27
CA LEU A 85 -15.46 0.86 13.99
C LEU A 85 -16.33 1.68 13.07
N VAL A 86 -17.54 2.00 13.54
CA VAL A 86 -18.53 2.76 12.79
C VAL A 86 -19.22 3.75 13.70
N ARG A 87 -19.88 4.74 13.11
CA ARG A 87 -20.86 5.58 13.80
C ARG A 87 -22.13 5.63 12.98
N ILE A 88 -23.27 5.85 13.62
CA ILE A 88 -24.52 6.07 12.88
C ILE A 88 -24.53 7.50 12.34
N GLY A 89 -24.56 7.62 11.02
CA GLY A 89 -24.65 8.88 10.29
C GLY A 89 -26.02 9.55 10.42
N ALA A 90 -26.13 10.78 9.94
CA ALA A 90 -27.38 11.56 9.99
C ALA A 90 -28.54 10.89 9.21
N ASN A 91 -28.22 10.04 8.24
CA ASN A 91 -29.18 9.23 7.48
C ASN A 91 -29.61 7.94 8.20
N GLY A 92 -29.13 7.69 9.43
CA GLY A 92 -29.43 6.49 10.20
C GLY A 92 -28.63 5.26 9.78
N LEU A 93 -27.67 5.39 8.87
CA LEU A 93 -26.85 4.28 8.39
C LEU A 93 -25.45 4.27 9.03
N PRO A 94 -24.80 3.11 9.18
CA PRO A 94 -23.43 3.04 9.65
C PRO A 94 -22.45 3.67 8.64
N GLU A 95 -21.64 4.61 9.13
CA GLU A 95 -20.50 5.20 8.42
C GLU A 95 -19.20 4.56 8.93
N PHE A 96 -18.39 4.04 8.02
CA PHE A 96 -17.12 3.39 8.37
C PHE A 96 -16.10 4.40 8.93
N CYS A 97 -15.51 4.07 10.09
CA CYS A 97 -14.55 4.91 10.82
C CYS A 97 -13.18 4.23 11.04
N GLY A 98 -13.05 2.93 10.77
CA GLY A 98 -11.79 2.19 10.90
C GLY A 98 -11.99 0.76 11.42
N ARG A 99 -10.93 0.16 11.96
CA ARG A 99 -10.92 -1.19 12.54
C ARG A 99 -10.49 -1.13 14.00
N ALA A 100 -11.20 -1.85 14.86
CA ALA A 100 -10.87 -2.01 16.28
C ALA A 100 -9.62 -2.89 16.47
N ASP A 101 -9.39 -3.85 15.56
CA ASP A 101 -8.26 -4.78 15.61
C ASP A 101 -7.08 -4.39 14.69
N GLY A 102 -7.14 -3.24 14.02
CA GLY A 102 -6.07 -2.76 13.15
C GLY A 102 -5.86 -3.60 11.88
N GLN A 103 -6.79 -4.50 11.55
CA GLN A 103 -6.71 -5.36 10.37
C GLN A 103 -6.84 -4.54 9.08
N LEU A 104 -5.86 -4.63 8.17
CA LEU A 104 -5.81 -3.78 6.99
C LEU A 104 -6.25 -4.54 5.74
N LYS A 105 -6.88 -3.85 4.79
CA LYS A 105 -7.10 -4.40 3.45
C LYS A 105 -6.13 -3.72 2.51
N VAL A 106 -5.21 -4.50 1.94
CA VAL A 106 -4.32 -4.04 0.87
C VAL A 106 -4.75 -4.75 -0.39
N ARG A 107 -5.30 -4.00 -1.35
CA ARG A 107 -5.62 -4.53 -2.70
C ARG A 107 -6.50 -5.80 -2.66
N GLY A 108 -7.49 -5.81 -1.76
CA GLY A 108 -8.42 -6.94 -1.56
C GLY A 108 -7.90 -8.06 -0.66
N HIS A 109 -6.62 -8.03 -0.27
CA HIS A 109 -6.03 -8.98 0.67
C HIS A 109 -6.18 -8.49 2.10
N ARG A 110 -6.55 -9.42 3.00
CA ARG A 110 -6.51 -9.20 4.44
C ARG A 110 -5.05 -9.26 4.87
N VAL A 111 -4.55 -8.16 5.41
CA VAL A 111 -3.20 -8.02 5.94
C VAL A 111 -3.28 -7.84 7.44
N GLU A 112 -2.44 -8.57 8.16
CA GLU A 112 -2.30 -8.48 9.62
C GLU A 112 -0.98 -7.73 9.91
N PRO A 113 -1.01 -6.42 10.26
CA PRO A 113 0.21 -5.62 10.45
C PRO A 113 1.16 -6.22 11.49
N GLY A 114 0.63 -6.85 12.53
CA GLY A 114 1.42 -7.51 13.56
C GLY A 114 2.33 -8.63 13.04
N GLU A 115 1.98 -9.29 11.93
CA GLU A 115 2.84 -10.31 11.31
C GLU A 115 4.06 -9.66 10.65
N ILE A 116 3.85 -8.55 9.96
CA ILE A 116 4.90 -7.76 9.30
C ILE A 116 5.82 -7.15 10.37
N GLU A 117 5.24 -6.56 11.41
CA GLU A 117 5.96 -6.02 12.56
C GLU A 117 6.83 -7.09 13.22
N ALA A 118 6.29 -8.30 13.45
CA ALA A 118 7.02 -9.40 14.06
C ALA A 118 8.18 -9.90 13.20
N VAL A 119 8.05 -9.90 11.86
CA VAL A 119 9.16 -10.21 10.96
C VAL A 119 10.22 -9.13 11.02
N LEU A 120 9.85 -7.85 10.92
CA LEU A 120 10.79 -6.74 11.00
C LEU A 120 11.57 -6.70 12.31
N LEU A 121 10.92 -6.99 13.43
CA LEU A 121 11.56 -7.04 14.76
C LEU A 121 12.57 -8.19 14.92
N ARG A 122 12.60 -9.18 14.03
CA ARG A 122 13.64 -10.23 14.01
C ARG A 122 14.90 -9.77 13.28
N HIS A 123 14.85 -8.67 12.53
CA HIS A 123 16.02 -8.11 11.89
C HIS A 123 16.94 -7.49 12.96
N PRO A 124 18.23 -7.87 13.04
CA PRO A 124 19.14 -7.42 14.12
C PRO A 124 19.32 -5.89 14.22
N ALA A 125 19.12 -5.19 13.11
CA ALA A 125 19.23 -3.73 13.02
C ALA A 125 17.90 -2.98 13.26
N VAL A 126 16.83 -3.65 13.71
CA VAL A 126 15.52 -3.03 13.99
C VAL A 126 15.18 -3.17 15.47
N SER A 127 14.98 -2.05 16.16
CA SER A 127 14.66 -2.02 17.60
C SER A 127 13.16 -1.87 17.88
N ALA A 128 12.42 -1.25 16.96
CA ALA A 128 10.97 -1.18 16.98
C ALA A 128 10.43 -1.10 15.54
N ALA A 129 9.22 -1.61 15.30
CA ALA A 129 8.56 -1.52 14.01
C ALA A 129 7.05 -1.37 14.16
N VAL A 130 6.43 -0.62 13.26
CA VAL A 130 4.98 -0.47 13.10
C VAL A 130 4.65 -0.55 11.62
N ALA A 131 3.67 -1.36 11.25
CA ALA A 131 3.16 -1.43 9.89
C ALA A 131 1.76 -0.82 9.83
N ASP A 132 1.48 -0.06 8.76
CA ASP A 132 0.15 0.49 8.49
C ASP A 132 -0.05 0.71 6.98
N VAL A 133 -1.27 1.05 6.60
CA VAL A 133 -1.61 1.42 5.22
C VAL A 133 -1.75 2.93 5.11
N ARG A 134 -1.11 3.51 4.10
CA ARG A 134 -1.23 4.90 3.67
C ARG A 134 -1.46 4.92 2.18
N ASP A 135 -2.53 5.60 1.74
CA ASP A 135 -2.91 5.74 0.33
C ASP A 135 -2.88 4.40 -0.44
N ASP A 136 -3.51 3.37 0.13
CA ASP A 136 -3.57 1.99 -0.37
C ASP A 136 -2.22 1.25 -0.50
N ARG A 137 -1.19 1.73 0.22
CA ARG A 137 0.14 1.11 0.26
C ARG A 137 0.47 0.67 1.66
N LEU A 138 1.11 -0.50 1.76
CA LEU A 138 1.68 -0.97 3.00
C LEU A 138 3.00 -0.22 3.28
N VAL A 139 3.09 0.42 4.43
CA VAL A 139 4.25 1.19 4.88
C VAL A 139 4.71 0.63 6.23
N ALA A 140 6.03 0.53 6.40
CA ALA A 140 6.64 0.17 7.67
C ALA A 140 7.48 1.32 8.22
N TRP A 141 7.16 1.78 9.43
CA TRP A 141 7.99 2.69 10.20
C TRP A 141 8.81 1.89 11.19
N LEU A 142 10.10 2.18 11.29
CA LEU A 142 10.99 1.44 12.17
C LEU A 142 11.99 2.35 12.86
N VAL A 143 12.42 1.91 14.05
CA VAL A 143 13.51 2.53 14.80
C VAL A 143 14.76 1.67 14.57
N PRO A 144 15.85 2.24 14.05
CA PRO A 144 17.12 1.53 13.93
C PRO A 144 17.62 0.99 15.27
N GLY A 145 18.30 -0.14 15.21
CA GLY A 145 19.05 -0.71 16.32
C GLY A 145 20.42 -0.05 16.47
N PRO A 146 21.20 -0.44 17.50
CA PRO A 146 22.53 0.11 17.75
C PRO A 146 23.56 -0.20 16.65
N GLN A 147 23.26 -1.13 15.74
CA GLN A 147 24.11 -1.44 14.57
C GLN A 147 23.97 -0.43 13.43
N GLY A 148 23.10 0.57 13.55
CA GLY A 148 22.78 1.53 12.50
C GLY A 148 21.52 1.16 11.72
N PRO A 149 21.03 2.06 10.84
CA PRO A 149 19.84 1.82 10.04
C PRO A 149 20.08 0.73 8.99
N PRO A 150 19.19 -0.28 8.86
CA PRO A 150 19.25 -1.21 7.74
C PRO A 150 18.87 -0.53 6.43
N THR A 151 19.37 -1.06 5.32
CA THR A 151 18.96 -0.60 3.99
C THR A 151 17.56 -1.12 3.63
N VAL A 152 16.87 -0.43 2.73
CA VAL A 152 15.60 -0.92 2.17
C VAL A 152 15.75 -2.30 1.53
N ALA A 153 16.86 -2.55 0.83
CA ALA A 153 17.12 -3.84 0.21
C ALA A 153 17.23 -4.98 1.25
N GLN A 154 17.98 -4.76 2.33
CA GLN A 154 18.10 -5.71 3.44
C GLN A 154 16.74 -5.99 4.09
N LEU A 155 15.92 -4.96 4.29
CA LEU A 155 14.58 -5.11 4.87
C LEU A 155 13.64 -5.89 3.95
N ARG A 156 13.68 -5.62 2.64
CA ARG A 156 12.86 -6.36 1.66
C ARG A 156 13.25 -7.83 1.61
N GLU A 157 14.55 -8.12 1.53
CA GLU A 157 15.07 -9.48 1.57
C GLU A 157 14.66 -10.19 2.86
N HIS A 158 14.77 -9.51 4.01
CA HIS A 158 14.33 -10.06 5.28
C HIS A 158 12.82 -10.35 5.32
N CYS A 159 12.01 -9.49 4.69
CA CYS A 159 10.56 -9.66 4.58
C CYS A 159 10.13 -10.70 3.54
N ALA A 160 11.05 -11.28 2.75
CA ALA A 160 10.70 -12.25 1.71
C ALA A 160 10.10 -13.57 2.24
N VAL A 161 10.15 -13.79 3.56
CA VAL A 161 9.43 -14.87 4.25
C VAL A 161 7.91 -14.66 4.27
N LEU A 162 7.45 -13.41 4.07
CA LEU A 162 6.05 -13.04 4.00
C LEU A 162 5.52 -13.25 2.57
N PRO A 163 4.20 -13.44 2.39
CA PRO A 163 3.59 -13.31 1.07
C PRO A 163 3.93 -11.96 0.43
N ALA A 164 4.14 -11.92 -0.89
CA ALA A 164 4.57 -10.71 -1.60
C ALA A 164 3.69 -9.48 -1.34
N TYR A 165 2.37 -9.66 -1.15
CA TYR A 165 1.43 -8.57 -0.86
C TYR A 165 1.51 -8.03 0.58
N MET A 166 2.25 -8.70 1.48
CA MET A 166 2.53 -8.26 2.85
C MET A 166 3.93 -7.65 2.99
N ILE A 167 4.74 -7.60 1.94
CA ILE A 167 6.03 -6.93 1.96
C ILE A 167 5.79 -5.42 1.84
N PRO A 168 6.22 -4.59 2.81
CA PRO A 168 6.01 -3.15 2.73
C PRO A 168 6.57 -2.54 1.45
N ALA A 169 5.81 -1.60 0.88
CA ALA A 169 6.22 -0.82 -0.29
C ALA A 169 7.18 0.31 0.09
N VAL A 170 7.06 0.84 1.32
CA VAL A 170 7.89 1.94 1.81
C VAL A 170 8.38 1.62 3.22
N PHE A 171 9.62 1.97 3.51
CA PHE A 171 10.23 1.85 4.83
C PHE A 171 10.74 3.22 5.30
N VAL A 172 10.30 3.62 6.49
CA VAL A 172 10.54 4.95 7.07
C VAL A 172 11.32 4.79 8.37
N ALA A 173 12.45 5.49 8.48
CA ALA A 173 13.23 5.52 9.71
C ALA A 173 12.62 6.52 10.70
N LEU A 174 12.49 6.14 11.96
CA LEU A 174 12.08 7.01 13.06
C LEU A 174 13.11 6.98 14.17
N GLU A 175 13.21 8.08 14.92
CA GLU A 175 13.94 8.09 16.19
C GLU A 175 13.23 7.27 17.27
N ARG A 176 11.89 7.28 17.26
CA ARG A 176 11.04 6.53 18.19
C ARG A 176 9.64 6.32 17.63
N ILE A 177 8.98 5.25 18.04
CA ILE A 177 7.56 5.03 17.75
C ILE A 177 6.71 6.02 18.58
N PRO A 178 5.80 6.79 17.95
CA PRO A 178 4.84 7.61 18.68
C PRO A 178 3.94 6.74 19.56
N LEU A 179 3.77 7.13 20.82
CA LEU A 179 2.91 6.44 21.78
C LEU A 179 1.83 7.40 22.30
N THR A 180 0.65 6.86 22.51
CA THR A 180 -0.45 7.49 23.26
C THR A 180 -0.07 7.68 24.73
N ALA A 181 -0.85 8.48 25.47
CA ALA A 181 -0.67 8.65 26.92
C ALA A 181 -0.73 7.32 27.71
N GLN A 182 -1.37 6.29 27.15
CA GLN A 182 -1.47 4.95 27.72
C GLN A 182 -0.33 4.00 27.29
N GLY A 183 0.68 4.51 26.58
CA GLY A 183 1.84 3.71 26.15
C GLY A 183 1.60 2.78 24.96
N LYS A 184 0.42 2.85 24.32
CA LYS A 184 0.13 2.14 23.06
C LYS A 184 0.61 2.95 21.86
N THR A 185 1.01 2.29 20.77
CA THR A 185 1.35 2.95 19.49
C THR A 185 0.26 3.91 19.01
N ASP A 186 0.63 5.17 18.79
CA ASP A 186 -0.24 6.18 18.19
C ASP A 186 -0.03 6.26 16.69
N ARG A 187 -0.78 5.44 15.95
CA ARG A 187 -0.68 5.36 14.48
C ARG A 187 -1.07 6.65 13.77
N ARG A 188 -1.82 7.56 14.41
CA ARG A 188 -2.22 8.85 13.81
C ARG A 188 -1.07 9.86 13.78
N MET A 189 -0.09 9.67 14.65
CA MET A 189 1.10 10.52 14.77
C MET A 189 2.29 10.00 13.95
N LEU A 190 2.12 8.90 13.20
CA LEU A 190 3.15 8.42 12.28
C LEU A 190 3.32 9.45 11.15
N PRO A 191 4.56 9.87 10.83
CA PRO A 191 4.81 10.87 9.81
C PRO A 191 4.41 10.35 8.43
N ASP A 192 4.21 11.30 7.51
CA ASP A 192 3.99 10.97 6.11
C ASP A 192 5.19 10.15 5.59
N PRO A 193 4.94 9.05 4.86
CA PRO A 193 6.01 8.26 4.26
C PRO A 193 6.95 9.08 3.37
N ALA A 194 6.48 10.21 2.82
CA ALA A 194 7.30 11.12 2.01
C ALA A 194 8.37 11.89 2.82
N ASP A 195 8.18 12.06 4.13
CA ASP A 195 9.00 12.95 4.97
C ASP A 195 10.23 12.26 5.58
N GLY A 196 10.29 10.92 5.52
CA GLY A 196 11.36 10.15 6.13
C GLY A 196 11.61 8.88 5.34
N HIS A 197 12.75 8.79 4.68
CA HIS A 197 13.13 7.60 3.95
C HIS A 197 14.38 7.01 4.58
N LEU A 198 14.38 5.71 4.82
CA LEU A 198 15.65 5.00 4.93
C LEU A 198 16.41 5.20 3.62
N GLU A 199 17.74 5.22 3.70
CA GLU A 199 18.55 5.12 2.50
C GLU A 199 18.03 3.93 1.68
N GLN A 200 17.73 4.20 0.41
CA GLN A 200 17.52 3.18 -0.62
C GLN A 200 18.86 2.47 -0.78
N GLY A 201 19.32 1.77 0.26
CA GLY A 201 20.70 1.36 0.40
C GLY A 201 20.96 0.29 -0.65
N GLY A 202 21.59 0.80 -1.69
CA GLY A 202 22.00 0.24 -2.94
C GLY A 202 22.76 1.39 -3.58
N GLU A 203 24.01 1.15 -3.97
CA GLU A 203 24.74 2.10 -4.79
C GLU A 203 23.86 2.49 -5.97
N PHE A 204 23.76 3.79 -6.31
CA PHE A 204 22.99 4.23 -7.47
C PHE A 204 23.41 3.36 -8.66
N THR A 205 22.48 2.53 -9.10
CA THR A 205 22.72 1.61 -10.20
C THR A 205 21.95 2.15 -11.37
N ALA A 206 22.67 2.72 -12.34
CA ALA A 206 22.04 3.25 -13.55
C ALA A 206 21.25 2.14 -14.27
N PRO A 207 20.11 2.45 -14.91
CA PRO A 207 19.43 1.53 -15.82
C PRO A 207 20.40 0.94 -16.85
N ARG A 208 20.52 -0.39 -16.86
CA ARG A 208 21.55 -1.11 -17.64
C ARG A 208 21.02 -1.58 -18.99
N THR A 209 19.76 -2.02 -19.02
CA THR A 209 19.14 -2.54 -20.25
C THR A 209 18.38 -1.44 -20.99
N PRO A 210 18.20 -1.55 -22.32
CA PRO A 210 17.37 -0.61 -23.07
C PRO A 210 15.96 -0.45 -22.48
N VAL A 211 15.35 -1.57 -22.05
CA VAL A 211 14.01 -1.54 -21.44
C VAL A 211 14.03 -0.83 -20.09
N GLU A 212 15.04 -1.08 -19.24
CA GLU A 212 15.20 -0.34 -17.98
C GLU A 212 15.33 1.18 -18.21
N ARG A 213 16.06 1.62 -19.25
CA ARG A 213 16.20 3.05 -19.58
C ARG A 213 14.86 3.68 -19.96
N VAL A 214 14.06 3.01 -20.80
CA VAL A 214 12.72 3.48 -21.16
C VAL A 214 11.83 3.59 -19.92
N VAL A 215 11.82 2.57 -19.06
CA VAL A 215 11.02 2.57 -17.82
C VAL A 215 11.46 3.70 -16.89
N ALA A 216 12.77 3.89 -16.70
CA ALA A 216 13.31 4.98 -15.90
C ALA A 216 12.89 6.36 -16.44
N GLU A 217 12.89 6.55 -17.76
CA GLU A 217 12.47 7.82 -18.38
C GLU A 217 10.95 8.07 -18.23
N ILE A 218 10.13 7.01 -18.35
CA ILE A 218 8.70 7.10 -18.04
C ILE A 218 8.51 7.53 -16.59
N TRP A 219 9.24 6.93 -15.66
CA TRP A 219 9.17 7.28 -14.24
C TRP A 219 9.61 8.71 -13.97
N ARG A 220 10.74 9.16 -14.54
CA ARG A 220 11.19 10.55 -14.41
C ARG A 220 10.10 11.54 -14.79
N THR A 221 9.40 11.28 -15.90
CA THR A 221 8.33 12.19 -16.33
C THR A 221 7.06 12.07 -15.48
N VAL A 222 6.66 10.85 -15.09
CA VAL A 222 5.42 10.62 -14.33
C VAL A 222 5.55 11.06 -12.87
N LEU A 223 6.72 10.85 -12.28
CA LEU A 223 7.02 11.15 -10.88
C LEU A 223 7.60 12.55 -10.70
N GLY A 224 8.15 13.16 -11.75
CA GLY A 224 8.88 14.43 -11.66
C GLY A 224 10.23 14.27 -10.95
N ALA A 225 10.85 13.09 -11.07
CA ALA A 225 12.13 12.78 -10.43
C ALA A 225 13.31 13.16 -11.33
N ASP A 226 14.34 13.79 -10.75
CA ASP A 226 15.54 14.19 -11.49
C ASP A 226 16.34 12.99 -11.98
N ARG A 227 16.47 11.96 -11.13
CA ARG A 227 17.21 10.71 -11.39
C ARG A 227 16.43 9.51 -10.90
N VAL A 228 16.47 8.42 -11.66
CA VAL A 228 15.83 7.13 -11.33
C VAL A 228 16.82 6.00 -11.64
N GLY A 229 17.16 5.22 -10.63
CA GLY A 229 18.01 4.02 -10.71
C GLY A 229 17.22 2.74 -10.98
N ALA A 230 17.93 1.70 -11.42
CA ALA A 230 17.35 0.39 -11.77
C ALA A 230 16.61 -0.28 -10.59
N HIS A 231 17.05 -0.01 -9.36
CA HIS A 231 16.50 -0.61 -8.14
C HIS A 231 15.72 0.37 -7.28
N ASP A 232 15.49 1.60 -7.78
CA ASP A 232 14.69 2.58 -7.07
C ASP A 232 13.24 2.13 -6.98
N ASN A 233 12.61 2.42 -5.84
CA ASN A 233 11.24 2.02 -5.60
C ASN A 233 10.24 3.08 -6.08
N PHE A 234 9.26 2.67 -6.90
CA PHE A 234 8.23 3.56 -7.47
C PHE A 234 7.52 4.39 -6.40
N PHE A 235 7.14 3.74 -5.29
CA PHE A 235 6.33 4.36 -4.26
C PHE A 235 7.16 5.28 -3.36
N ALA A 236 8.45 4.97 -3.17
CA ALA A 236 9.36 5.82 -2.43
C ALA A 236 9.74 7.08 -3.21
N LEU A 237 9.71 7.03 -4.55
CA LEU A 237 9.84 8.19 -5.42
C LEU A 237 8.51 8.99 -5.55
N GLY A 238 7.55 8.79 -4.65
CA GLY A 238 6.27 9.51 -4.65
C GLY A 238 5.20 8.94 -5.58
N GLY A 239 5.44 7.79 -6.22
CA GLY A 239 4.47 7.12 -7.08
C GLY A 239 3.25 6.60 -6.31
N ASP A 240 2.05 6.81 -6.82
CA ASP A 240 0.77 6.33 -6.26
C ASP A 240 -0.02 5.50 -7.30
N SER A 241 -1.25 5.10 -7.00
CA SER A 241 -2.08 4.36 -7.97
C SER A 241 -2.44 5.17 -9.21
N ILE A 242 -2.61 6.49 -9.11
CA ILE A 242 -2.91 7.38 -10.25
C ILE A 242 -1.67 7.50 -11.13
N ARG A 243 -0.50 7.75 -10.54
CA ARG A 243 0.79 7.77 -11.25
C ARG A 243 1.09 6.41 -11.86
N ALA A 244 0.77 5.30 -11.19
CA ALA A 244 0.90 3.97 -11.77
C ALA A 244 -0.02 3.78 -12.98
N MET A 245 -1.26 4.28 -12.94
CA MET A 245 -2.14 4.30 -14.11
C MET A 245 -1.57 5.15 -15.25
N HIS A 246 -0.95 6.29 -14.96
CA HIS A 246 -0.25 7.10 -15.95
C HIS A 246 0.96 6.37 -16.54
N THR A 247 1.72 5.64 -15.73
CA THR A 247 2.81 4.76 -16.19
C THR A 247 2.28 3.69 -17.15
N VAL A 248 1.20 2.98 -16.79
CA VAL A 248 0.57 1.98 -17.67
C VAL A 248 0.11 2.59 -18.99
N ALA A 249 -0.56 3.74 -18.95
CA ALA A 249 -1.02 4.42 -20.17
C ALA A 249 0.15 4.79 -21.08
N ARG A 250 1.23 5.31 -20.51
CA ARG A 250 2.42 5.72 -21.26
C ARG A 250 3.23 4.55 -21.80
N VAL A 251 3.31 3.44 -21.08
CA VAL A 251 3.85 2.17 -21.58
C VAL A 251 3.08 1.73 -22.82
N ARG A 252 1.75 1.72 -22.76
CA ARG A 252 0.91 1.32 -23.89
C ARG A 252 1.10 2.26 -25.09
N ASP A 253 1.14 3.57 -24.84
CA ASP A 253 1.24 4.56 -25.91
C ASP A 253 2.61 4.55 -26.60
N LEU A 254 3.70 4.22 -25.89
CA LEU A 254 5.06 4.16 -26.44
C LEU A 254 5.42 2.80 -27.04
N MET A 255 5.05 1.71 -26.38
CA MET A 255 5.53 0.35 -26.68
C MET A 255 4.43 -0.59 -27.15
N ALA A 256 3.21 -0.09 -27.39
CA ALA A 256 2.06 -0.89 -27.85
C ALA A 256 1.73 -2.12 -26.97
N THR A 257 2.19 -2.12 -25.71
CA THR A 257 2.04 -3.25 -24.79
C THR A 257 1.03 -2.92 -23.70
N GLU A 258 0.07 -3.82 -23.46
CA GLU A 258 -0.87 -3.70 -22.35
C GLU A 258 -0.33 -4.40 -21.10
N LEU A 259 -0.20 -3.64 -20.00
CA LEU A 259 0.14 -4.20 -18.70
C LEU A 259 -1.03 -4.09 -17.73
N PRO A 260 -1.40 -5.19 -17.03
CA PRO A 260 -2.33 -5.10 -15.93
C PRO A 260 -1.76 -4.21 -14.81
N LEU A 261 -2.51 -3.18 -14.41
CA LEU A 261 -2.10 -2.28 -13.31
C LEU A 261 -1.69 -3.05 -12.05
N ARG A 262 -2.38 -4.16 -11.76
CA ARG A 262 -2.09 -5.03 -10.61
C ARG A 262 -0.68 -5.61 -10.66
N GLU A 263 -0.21 -6.02 -11.84
CA GLU A 263 1.12 -6.59 -12.02
C GLU A 263 2.19 -5.50 -11.94
N LEU A 264 1.95 -4.34 -12.55
CA LEU A 264 2.86 -3.19 -12.44
C LEU A 264 3.04 -2.74 -10.99
N LEU A 265 1.96 -2.68 -10.21
CA LEU A 265 2.02 -2.37 -8.77
C LEU A 265 2.69 -3.46 -7.93
N GLY A 266 2.86 -4.67 -8.47
CA GLY A 266 3.59 -5.79 -7.87
C GLY A 266 5.07 -5.85 -8.27
N ALA A 267 5.47 -5.05 -9.27
CA ALA A 267 6.83 -4.87 -9.74
C ALA A 267 7.31 -3.46 -9.34
N PRO A 268 7.82 -3.28 -8.10
CA PRO A 268 7.96 -1.96 -7.51
C PRO A 268 9.26 -1.24 -7.90
N THR A 269 10.16 -1.87 -8.67
CA THR A 269 11.40 -1.26 -9.15
C THR A 269 11.44 -1.16 -10.67
N VAL A 270 12.33 -0.31 -11.21
CA VAL A 270 12.56 -0.20 -12.66
C VAL A 270 12.93 -1.56 -13.27
N ALA A 271 13.85 -2.29 -12.63
CA ALA A 271 14.27 -3.62 -13.07
C ALA A 271 13.11 -4.62 -13.05
N ASP A 272 12.27 -4.60 -12.01
CA ASP A 272 11.09 -5.49 -11.94
C ASP A 272 10.08 -5.16 -13.04
N GLN A 273 9.82 -3.87 -13.31
CA GLN A 273 8.90 -3.45 -14.38
C GLN A 273 9.45 -3.76 -15.77
N ALA A 274 10.76 -3.62 -15.98
CA ALA A 274 11.39 -4.01 -17.24
C ALA A 274 11.26 -5.53 -17.48
N ASN A 275 11.49 -6.35 -16.45
CA ASN A 275 11.29 -7.80 -16.53
C ASN A 275 9.81 -8.15 -16.79
N LEU A 276 8.89 -7.43 -16.15
CA LEU A 276 7.45 -7.59 -16.38
C LEU A 276 7.09 -7.25 -17.83
N LEU A 277 7.57 -6.14 -18.37
CA LEU A 277 7.36 -5.75 -19.77
C LEU A 277 7.86 -6.82 -20.73
N LEU A 278 9.07 -7.32 -20.52
CA LEU A 278 9.65 -8.39 -21.32
C LEU A 278 8.86 -9.71 -21.25
N ALA A 279 8.17 -9.98 -20.15
CA ALA A 279 7.29 -11.15 -20.03
C ALA A 279 5.99 -11.01 -20.84
N HIS A 280 5.53 -9.78 -21.09
CA HIS A 280 4.36 -9.44 -21.91
C HIS A 280 4.71 -9.10 -23.37
N ASP A 281 6.01 -9.09 -23.72
CA ASP A 281 6.54 -8.78 -25.05
C ASP A 281 6.37 -9.96 -26.02
N HIS A 282 5.13 -10.23 -26.44
CA HIS A 282 4.80 -11.38 -27.28
C HIS A 282 5.20 -11.21 -28.76
N ASP A 283 5.25 -9.97 -29.24
CA ASP A 283 5.55 -9.64 -30.64
C ASP A 283 6.92 -8.99 -30.84
N GLY A 284 7.67 -8.73 -29.77
CA GLY A 284 9.00 -8.11 -29.81
C GLY A 284 8.98 -6.58 -29.85
N SER A 285 7.79 -5.96 -29.83
CA SER A 285 7.62 -4.51 -29.93
C SER A 285 8.29 -3.76 -28.78
N VAL A 286 8.31 -4.33 -27.57
CA VAL A 286 8.99 -3.72 -26.41
C VAL A 286 10.49 -3.64 -26.66
N ARG A 287 11.10 -4.75 -27.10
CA ARG A 287 12.54 -4.79 -27.37
C ARG A 287 12.92 -3.86 -28.51
N GLU A 288 12.17 -3.90 -29.62
CA GLU A 288 12.43 -3.05 -30.79
C GLU A 288 12.37 -1.56 -30.41
N PHE A 289 11.32 -1.14 -29.70
CA PHE A 289 11.20 0.24 -29.23
C PHE A 289 12.34 0.62 -28.29
N ALA A 290 12.67 -0.25 -27.33
CA ALA A 290 13.69 0.04 -26.34
C ALA A 290 15.09 0.16 -26.97
N GLU A 291 15.42 -0.68 -27.94
CA GLU A 291 16.66 -0.58 -28.72
C GLU A 291 16.73 0.72 -29.52
N ALA A 292 15.63 1.11 -30.19
CA ALA A 292 15.56 2.38 -30.91
C ALA A 292 15.70 3.59 -29.97
N PHE A 293 15.08 3.53 -28.79
CA PHE A 293 15.21 4.56 -27.75
C PHE A 293 16.66 4.68 -27.26
N ALA A 294 17.31 3.55 -26.97
CA ALA A 294 18.70 3.54 -26.49
C ALA A 294 19.67 4.13 -27.52
N ALA A 295 19.49 3.84 -28.81
CA ALA A 295 20.32 4.41 -29.87
C ALA A 295 20.19 5.95 -29.96
N LEU A 296 18.99 6.49 -29.76
CA LEU A 296 18.76 7.94 -29.77
C LEU A 296 19.38 8.64 -28.55
N ASP A 297 19.40 7.99 -27.40
CA ASP A 297 19.96 8.49 -26.15
C ASP A 297 21.50 8.55 -26.24
N GLU A 298 22.14 7.50 -26.76
CA GLU A 298 23.60 7.47 -27.00
C GLU A 298 24.05 8.55 -28.00
N ASP A 299 23.27 8.76 -29.07
CA ASP A 299 23.49 9.84 -30.03
C ASP A 299 23.35 11.24 -29.41
N ALA A 300 22.43 11.41 -28.44
CA ALA A 300 22.24 12.66 -27.72
C ALA A 300 23.42 12.93 -26.77
N GLU A 301 23.83 11.94 -25.99
CA GLU A 301 24.99 12.03 -25.08
C GLU A 301 26.29 12.39 -25.83
N ALA A 302 26.52 11.77 -27.00
CA ALA A 302 27.68 12.02 -27.87
C ALA A 302 27.71 13.46 -28.43
N ARG A 303 26.55 14.07 -28.70
CA ARG A 303 26.45 15.47 -29.15
C ARG A 303 26.74 16.45 -28.01
N THR A 304 26.30 16.16 -26.79
CA THR A 304 26.61 16.98 -25.60
C THR A 304 28.09 16.91 -25.20
N THR A 305 28.75 15.76 -25.35
CA THR A 305 30.17 15.60 -25.02
C THR A 305 31.10 16.20 -26.09
N SER A 306 30.73 16.15 -27.38
CA SER A 306 31.53 16.75 -28.45
C SER A 306 31.44 18.30 -28.47
N GLY A 307 30.28 18.88 -28.12
CA GLY A 307 30.09 20.34 -28.05
C GLY A 307 30.77 21.05 -26.87
N SER A 308 31.29 20.32 -25.88
CA SER A 308 32.00 20.90 -24.72
C SER A 308 33.50 21.17 -24.99
N THR A 309 34.04 20.78 -26.15
CA THR A 309 35.48 20.83 -26.42
C THR A 309 35.93 22.03 -27.28
N ASP A 310 35.00 22.82 -27.82
CA ASP A 310 35.33 23.85 -28.83
C ASP A 310 35.32 25.31 -28.33
N ASP A 311 35.13 25.58 -27.03
CA ASP A 311 35.02 26.97 -26.50
C ASP A 311 36.19 27.43 -25.60
N ALA A 312 37.39 26.85 -25.78
CA ALA A 312 38.56 27.18 -24.95
C ALA A 312 39.76 27.75 -25.72
N THR A 313 39.61 28.18 -26.98
CA THR A 313 40.74 28.75 -27.73
C THR A 313 40.34 29.92 -28.61
N GLU A 314 40.08 31.08 -28.04
CA GLU A 314 40.30 32.39 -28.68
C GLU A 314 39.94 33.51 -27.70
N ASP A 315 40.90 33.98 -26.89
CA ASP A 315 41.12 35.42 -26.66
C ASP A 315 42.37 35.66 -25.79
N GLN A 316 43.57 35.58 -26.38
CA GLN A 316 44.77 36.28 -25.87
C GLN A 316 45.71 36.61 -27.04
N THR A 317 45.50 37.76 -27.66
CA THR A 317 46.57 38.56 -28.30
C THR A 317 46.27 40.04 -28.13
#